data_AF-A0A1Y4QDD5-F1
#
_entry.id   AF-A0A1Y4QDD5-F1
#
_cell.length_a   1.000
_cell.length_b   1.000
_cell.length_c   1.000
_cell.angle_alpha   90.00
_cell.angle_beta   90.00
_cell.angle_gamma   90.00
#
_symmetry.space_group_name_H-M   'P 1'
#
loop_
_entity.id
_entity.type
_entity.pdbx_description
1 polymer ?
#
loop_
_entity_poly.entity_id
_entity_poly.type
_entity_poly.pdbx_seq_one_letter_code
_entity_poly.pdbx_strand_id
1 'polypeptide(L)' 'MDDKKLYKLDLSIAVEASNAKEAFDILVTDETLKHVRELIIQSKDNIKEMFEKEDNPAIIN' A
#
# COMPACT_ATOMS: atom_id res chain seq x y z
N MET A 1 -26.14 7.32 -6.87
CA MET A 1 -25.04 6.37 -7.14
C MET A 1 -23.96 6.74 -6.16
N ASP A 2 -23.52 5.81 -5.31
CA ASP A 2 -22.40 6.08 -4.39
C ASP A 2 -21.14 6.29 -5.23
N ASP A 3 -20.59 7.50 -5.20
CA ASP A 3 -19.34 7.83 -5.88
C ASP A 3 -18.21 7.03 -5.23
N LYS A 4 -17.78 5.95 -5.90
CA LYS A 4 -16.67 5.11 -5.46
C LYS A 4 -15.36 5.72 -5.94
N LYS A 5 -14.46 6.02 -5.02
CA LYS A 5 -13.09 6.44 -5.34
C LYS A 5 -12.18 5.21 -5.50
N LEU A 6 -11.41 5.18 -6.58
CA LEU A 6 -10.39 4.16 -6.81
C LEU A 6 -9.09 4.57 -6.13
N TYR A 7 -8.62 3.78 -5.18
CA TYR A 7 -7.28 3.89 -4.62
C TYR A 7 -6.41 2.76 -5.14
N LYS A 8 -5.26 3.10 -5.73
CA LYS A 8 -4.28 2.13 -6.24
C LYS A 8 -3.06 2.16 -5.33
N LEU A 9 -2.72 1.00 -4.77
CA LEU A 9 -1.49 0.81 -4.03
C LEU A 9 -0.47 0.14 -4.94
N ASP A 10 0.60 0.84 -5.28
CA ASP A 10 1.70 0.29 -6.06
C ASP A 10 2.77 -0.27 -5.11
N LEU A 11 2.73 -1.59 -4.88
CA LEU A 11 3.75 -2.32 -4.12
C LEU A 11 4.79 -2.88 -5.10
N SER A 12 6.05 -2.49 -4.94
CA SER A 12 7.17 -3.05 -5.67
C SER A 12 8.13 -3.72 -4.70
N ILE A 13 8.36 -5.02 -4.89
CA ILE A 13 9.30 -5.80 -4.10
C ILE A 13 10.42 -6.24 -5.03
N ALA A 14 11.66 -5.90 -4.69
CA ALA A 14 12.84 -6.40 -5.34
C ALA A 14 13.51 -7.42 -4.41
N VAL A 15 13.86 -8.59 -4.95
CA VAL A 15 14.56 -9.64 -4.20
C VAL A 15 15.82 -10.02 -4.96
N GLU A 16 16.90 -10.22 -4.22
CA GLU A 16 18.16 -10.75 -4.76
C GLU A 16 18.20 -12.25 -4.50
N ALA A 17 18.40 -13.04 -5.55
CA ALA A 17 18.41 -14.50 -5.47
C ALA A 17 19.30 -15.10 -6.55
N SER A 18 19.89 -16.24 -6.25
CA SER A 18 20.75 -16.99 -7.17
C SER A 18 19.97 -17.86 -8.15
N ASN A 19 18.69 -18.14 -7.85
CA ASN A 19 17.80 -18.92 -8.70
C ASN A 19 16.31 -18.60 -8.43
N ALA A 20 15.43 -19.08 -9.31
CA ALA A 20 13.99 -18.82 -9.22
C ALA A 20 13.35 -19.38 -7.94
N LYS A 21 13.77 -20.57 -7.48
CA LYS A 21 13.21 -21.16 -6.27
C LYS A 21 13.51 -20.30 -5.05
N GLU A 22 14.76 -19.86 -4.92
CA GLU A 22 15.18 -18.94 -3.86
C GLU A 22 14.40 -17.62 -3.92
N ALA A 23 14.20 -17.05 -5.12
CA ALA A 23 13.37 -15.85 -5.28
C ALA A 23 11.93 -16.07 -4.79
N PHE A 24 11.32 -17.21 -5.10
CA PHE A 24 9.98 -17.54 -4.63
C PHE A 24 9.92 -17.77 -3.12
N ASP A 25 10.91 -18.48 -2.57
CA ASP A 25 10.99 -18.77 -1.14
C ASP A 25 11.10 -17.46 -0.33
N ILE A 26 11.86 -16.47 -0.81
CA ILE A 26 11.99 -15.14 -0.17
C ILE A 26 10.62 -14.45 -0.08
N LEU A 27 9.83 -14.46 -1.16
CA LEU A 27 8.52 -13.78 -1.21
C LEU A 27 7.50 -14.33 -0.21
N VAL A 28 7.63 -15.59 0.19
CA VAL A 28 6.72 -16.25 1.14
C VAL A 28 7.26 -16.30 2.57
N THR A 29 8.43 -15.72 2.83
CA THR A 29 8.95 -15.61 4.19
C THR A 29 8.06 -14.74 5.06
N ASP A 30 7.92 -15.10 6.34
CA ASP A 30 7.18 -14.31 7.32
C ASP A 30 7.72 -12.87 7.41
N GLU A 31 9.02 -12.68 7.24
CA GLU A 31 9.67 -11.36 7.22
C GLU A 31 9.19 -10.51 6.04
N THR A 32 9.22 -11.07 4.82
CA THR A 32 8.75 -10.35 3.63
C THR A 32 7.26 -10.05 3.70
N LEU A 33 6.45 -11.01 4.15
CA LEU A 33 5.01 -10.82 4.35
C LEU A 33 4.71 -9.76 5.42
N LYS A 34 5.49 -9.72 6.50
CA LYS A 34 5.39 -8.70 7.53
C LYS A 34 5.72 -7.31 6.96
N HIS A 35 6.78 -7.18 6.18
CA HIS A 35 7.16 -5.91 5.58
C HIS A 35 6.09 -5.39 4.61
N VAL A 36 5.54 -6.27 3.76
CA VAL A 36 4.42 -5.93 2.87
C VAL A 36 3.21 -5.45 3.67
N ARG A 37 2.89 -6.12 4.78
CA ARG A 37 1.79 -5.70 5.66
C ARG A 37 2.03 -4.32 6.27
N GLU A 38 3.25 -4.01 6.70
CA GLU A 38 3.60 -2.69 7.24
C GLU A 38 3.42 -1.58 6.20
N LEU A 39 3.83 -1.82 4.95
CA LEU A 39 3.62 -0.87 3.84
C LEU A 39 2.13 -0.62 3.55
N ILE A 40 1.30 -1.65 3.62
CA ILE A 40 -0.16 -1.52 3.48
C ILE A 40 -0.74 -0.67 4.62
N ILE A 41 -0.30 -0.90 5.85
CA ILE A 41 -0.76 -0.13 7.02
C ILE A 41 -0.36 1.35 6.89
N GLN A 42 0.88 1.64 6.52
CA GLN A 42 1.32 3.03 6.27
C GLN A 42 0.48 3.68 5.16
N SER A 43 0.16 2.92 4.11
CA SER A 43 -0.67 3.42 3.01
C SER A 43 -2.13 3.64 3.41
N LYS A 44 -2.64 2.89 4.40
CA LYS A 44 -3.99 3.07 4.93
C LYS A 44 -4.19 4.46 5.54
N ASP A 45 -3.18 5.01 6.20
CA ASP A 45 -3.24 6.37 6.74
C ASP A 45 -3.36 7.40 5.60
N ASN A 46 -2.64 7.19 4.49
CA ASN A 46 -2.76 8.03 3.28
C ASN A 46 -4.14 7.91 2.61
N ILE A 47 -4.74 6.72 2.60
CA ILE A 47 -6.12 6.54 2.13
C ILE A 47 -7.05 7.36 3.01
N LYS A 48 -6.95 7.23 4.33
CA LYS A 48 -7.83 7.95 5.26
C LYS A 48 -7.77 9.46 5.04
N GLU A 49 -6.57 10.03 4.88
CA GLU A 49 -6.41 11.45 4.55
C GLU A 49 -7.06 11.86 3.21
N MET A 50 -6.98 11.02 2.17
CA MET A 50 -7.59 11.31 0.86
C MET A 50 -9.12 11.41 0.94
N PHE A 51 -9.75 10.63 1.82
CA PHE A 51 -11.20 10.70 2.02
C PHE A 51 -11.59 11.79 3.03
N GLU A 52 -10.75 12.12 4.01
CA GLU A 52 -11.04 13.14 5.04
C GLU A 52 -10.75 14.59 4.59
N LYS A 53 -9.75 14.82 3.72
CA LYS A 53 -9.39 16.18 3.25
C LYS A 53 -10.42 16.80 2.29
N GLU A 54 -11.32 16.01 1.71
CA GLU A 54 -12.40 16.53 0.86
C GLU A 54 -13.65 16.99 1.63
N ASP A 55 -13.87 16.50 2.87
CA ASP A 55 -15.01 16.92 3.71
C ASP A 55 -14.82 18.30 4.36
N ASN A 56 -13.62 18.89 4.24
CA ASN A 56 -13.34 20.28 4.58
C ASN A 56 -13.00 21.05 3.30
N PRO A 57 -13.99 21.54 2.53
CA PRO A 57 -13.70 22.52 1.51
C PRO A 57 -13.06 23.71 2.24
N ALA A 58 -11.83 24.05 1.87
CA ALA A 58 -11.20 25.27 2.32
C ALA A 58 -12.22 26.40 2.14
N ILE A 59 -12.67 27.01 3.24
CA ILE A 59 -13.48 28.22 3.19
C ILE A 59 -12.59 29.26 2.53
N ILE A 60 -12.79 29.48 1.23
CA ILE A 60 -12.14 30.54 0.49
C ILE A 60 -12.91 31.82 0.87
N ASN A 61 -12.38 32.57 1.83
CA ASN A 61 -12.84 33.92 2.18
C ASN A 61 -12.45 34.93 1.09
#